data_AF-B8CM94-F1
#
_entry.id   AF-B8CM94-F1
#
_cell.length_a   1.000
_cell.length_b   1.000
_cell.length_c   1.000
_cell.angle_alpha   90.00
_cell.angle_beta   90.00
_cell.angle_gamma   90.00
#
_symmetry.space_group_name_H-M   'P 1'
#
loop_
_entity.id
_entity.type
_entity.pdbx_description
1 polymer ?
#
loop_
_entity_poly.entity_id
_entity_poly.type
_entity_poly.pdbx_seq_one_letter_code
_entity_poly.pdbx_strand_id
1 'polypeptide(L)'
;MKCSVYIATSTDGYIARKDGSVDWLHSAGNSQADMGSHADMGFAEYISSVDCLIMGRKCMEMIASMDLSPEQWPYGDTRVIVLSNTLKQAPTNLQDKVEMYSGELTALIAKLESEGHQHAYIDGGATIQSFLNLKLINEIIITRAPVILGEGIALFGKTATDIKLAQASAIAFANDFVQVNYQVSY
;
A
#
# COMPACT_ATOMS: atom_id res chain seq x y z
N MET A 1 4.67 -10.86 13.62
CA MET A 1 3.77 -10.62 12.47
C MET A 1 4.60 -9.99 11.36
N LYS A 2 4.52 -10.54 10.15
CA LYS A 2 5.13 -9.96 8.95
C LYS A 2 4.35 -8.69 8.57
N CYS A 3 5.03 -7.58 8.32
CA CYS A 3 4.43 -6.40 7.68
C CYS A 3 5.04 -6.23 6.29
N SER A 4 4.19 -6.17 5.27
CA SER A 4 4.60 -6.03 3.88
C SER A 4 3.96 -4.81 3.23
N VAL A 5 4.61 -4.30 2.20
CA VAL A 5 4.10 -3.21 1.35
C VAL A 5 3.90 -3.77 -0.05
N TYR A 6 2.76 -3.46 -0.65
CA TYR A 6 2.48 -3.70 -2.07
C TYR A 6 1.94 -2.41 -2.67
N ILE A 7 2.73 -1.73 -3.49
CA ILE A 7 2.38 -0.36 -3.91
C ILE A 7 2.83 -0.05 -5.33
N ALA A 8 2.03 0.74 -6.04
CA ALA A 8 2.43 1.30 -7.33
C ALA A 8 3.08 2.67 -7.16
N THR A 9 4.07 2.98 -7.99
CA THR A 9 4.73 4.29 -7.99
C THR A 9 5.13 4.70 -9.41
N SER A 10 5.21 6.00 -9.68
CA SER A 10 5.86 6.53 -10.88
C SER A 10 7.36 6.20 -10.88
N THR A 11 8.02 6.34 -12.02
CA THR A 11 9.46 6.09 -12.18
C THR A 11 10.30 6.97 -11.24
N ASP A 12 9.84 8.18 -10.96
CA ASP A 12 10.44 9.16 -10.05
C ASP A 12 9.96 9.06 -8.59
N GLY A 13 9.20 8.02 -8.23
CA GLY A 13 8.96 7.64 -6.83
C GLY A 13 7.72 8.28 -6.16
N TYR A 14 6.78 8.79 -6.95
CA TYR A 14 5.51 9.33 -6.45
C TYR A 14 4.40 8.27 -6.48
N ILE A 15 3.55 8.24 -5.45
CA ILE A 15 2.41 7.31 -5.34
C ILE A 15 1.07 7.96 -5.70
N ALA A 16 1.05 9.30 -5.72
CA ALA A 16 -0.12 10.08 -6.08
C ALA A 16 0.33 11.49 -6.50
N ARG A 17 -0.56 12.20 -7.20
CA ARG A 17 -0.40 13.64 -7.44
C ARG A 17 -0.57 14.43 -6.14
N LYS A 18 -0.31 15.74 -6.18
CA LYS A 18 -0.45 16.63 -5.00
C LYS A 18 -1.88 16.67 -4.43
N ASP A 19 -2.88 16.50 -5.29
CA ASP A 19 -4.29 16.41 -4.90
C ASP A 19 -4.70 15.01 -4.39
N GLY A 20 -3.79 14.05 -4.40
CA GLY A 20 -4.04 12.66 -3.99
C GLY A 20 -4.51 11.73 -5.10
N SER A 21 -4.75 12.25 -6.32
CA SER A 21 -5.24 11.44 -7.42
C SER A 21 -4.19 10.45 -7.95
N VAL A 22 -4.70 9.33 -8.46
CA VAL A 22 -3.94 8.20 -9.01
C VAL A 22 -4.36 7.86 -10.44
N ASP A 23 -5.05 8.80 -11.11
CA ASP A 23 -5.58 8.68 -12.48
C ASP A 23 -4.55 8.21 -13.50
N TRP A 24 -3.30 8.65 -13.32
CA TRP A 24 -2.15 8.32 -14.15
C TRP A 24 -1.84 6.82 -14.20
N LEU A 25 -2.25 6.02 -13.21
CA LEU A 25 -2.06 4.57 -13.25
C LEU A 25 -2.79 3.91 -14.43
N HIS A 26 -3.94 4.45 -14.83
CA HIS A 26 -4.76 3.90 -15.92
C HIS A 26 -4.17 4.13 -17.31
N SER A 27 -3.28 5.12 -17.46
CA SER A 27 -2.75 5.55 -18.75
C SER A 27 -1.22 5.48 -18.86
N ALA A 28 -0.51 5.16 -17.77
CA ALA A 28 0.95 5.16 -17.77
C ALA A 28 1.55 4.09 -18.69
N GLY A 29 0.99 2.88 -18.70
CA GLY A 29 1.52 1.77 -19.49
C GLY A 29 0.88 1.60 -20.86
N ASN A 30 1.36 0.62 -21.61
CA ASN A 30 0.76 0.24 -22.88
C ASN A 30 -0.60 -0.47 -22.67
N SER A 31 -1.70 0.26 -22.87
CA SER A 31 -3.07 -0.25 -22.71
C SER A 31 -3.48 -1.32 -23.71
N GLN A 32 -2.70 -1.52 -24.77
CA GLN A 32 -2.95 -2.55 -25.80
C GLN A 32 -2.15 -3.83 -25.58
N ALA A 33 -1.31 -3.87 -24.53
CA ALA A 33 -0.50 -5.04 -24.22
C ALA A 33 -1.38 -6.22 -23.75
N ASP A 34 -1.09 -7.41 -24.24
CA ASP A 34 -1.66 -8.65 -23.71
C ASP A 34 -0.95 -8.99 -22.39
N MET A 35 -1.65 -8.79 -21.28
CA MET A 35 -1.15 -9.08 -19.94
C MET A 35 -1.17 -10.58 -19.60
N GLY A 36 -1.82 -11.42 -20.42
CA GLY A 36 -1.97 -12.84 -20.17
C GLY A 36 -2.48 -13.13 -18.75
N SER A 37 -1.80 -14.03 -18.04
CA SER A 37 -2.12 -14.39 -16.66
C SER A 37 -1.73 -13.35 -15.60
N HIS A 38 -1.16 -12.20 -15.98
CA HIS A 38 -0.63 -11.17 -15.06
C HIS A 38 -1.47 -9.88 -15.06
N ALA A 39 -2.77 -9.98 -15.37
CA ALA A 39 -3.64 -8.82 -15.55
C ALA A 39 -3.73 -7.91 -14.31
N ASP A 40 -3.63 -8.46 -13.10
CA ASP A 40 -3.65 -7.73 -11.83
C ASP A 40 -2.25 -7.56 -11.20
N MET A 41 -1.21 -7.98 -11.92
CA MET A 41 0.20 -7.97 -11.49
C MET A 41 0.44 -8.70 -10.15
N GLY A 42 -0.42 -9.64 -9.75
CA GLY A 42 -0.30 -10.43 -8.53
C GLY A 42 -1.04 -9.88 -7.31
N PHE A 43 -1.87 -8.83 -7.47
CA PHE A 43 -2.59 -8.24 -6.34
C PHE A 43 -3.57 -9.22 -5.68
N ALA A 44 -4.29 -10.05 -6.45
CA ALA A 44 -5.23 -11.03 -5.90
C ALA A 44 -4.52 -12.10 -5.06
N GLU A 45 -3.38 -12.60 -5.53
CA GLU A 45 -2.55 -13.53 -4.76
C GLU A 45 -2.05 -12.85 -3.47
N TYR A 46 -1.53 -11.63 -3.59
CA TYR A 46 -1.03 -10.86 -2.44
C TYR A 46 -2.12 -10.61 -1.39
N ILE A 47 -3.30 -10.10 -1.78
CA ILE A 47 -4.36 -9.79 -0.81
C ILE A 47 -4.90 -11.05 -0.14
N SER A 48 -4.91 -12.19 -0.83
CA SER A 48 -5.29 -13.48 -0.22
C SER A 48 -4.28 -13.98 0.83
N SER A 49 -3.05 -13.46 0.79
CA SER A 49 -1.96 -13.86 1.69
C SER A 49 -1.90 -13.04 2.98
N VAL A 50 -2.68 -11.96 3.10
CA VAL A 50 -2.64 -11.05 4.26
C VAL A 50 -3.86 -11.26 5.15
N ASP A 51 -3.68 -11.08 6.45
CA ASP A 51 -4.75 -11.23 7.44
C ASP A 51 -5.43 -9.89 7.77
N CYS A 52 -4.74 -8.77 7.53
CA CYS A 52 -5.25 -7.43 7.76
C CYS A 52 -4.52 -6.38 6.90
N LEU A 53 -5.17 -5.23 6.74
CA LEU A 53 -4.63 -4.04 6.10
C LEU A 53 -4.56 -2.90 7.12
N ILE A 54 -3.42 -2.23 7.20
CA ILE A 54 -3.21 -1.02 8.01
C ILE A 54 -2.90 0.13 7.06
N MET A 55 -3.76 1.14 7.04
CA MET A 55 -3.59 2.32 6.19
C MET A 55 -3.72 3.63 6.96
N GLY A 56 -3.22 4.72 6.39
CA GLY A 56 -3.37 6.06 6.96
C GLY A 56 -4.69 6.73 6.56
N ARG A 57 -5.14 7.72 7.34
CA ARG A 57 -6.35 8.52 7.05
C ARG A 57 -6.45 9.00 5.60
N LYS A 58 -5.37 9.56 5.02
CA LYS A 58 -5.37 10.09 3.65
C LYS A 58 -5.63 9.01 2.58
N CYS A 59 -5.13 7.80 2.81
CA CYS A 59 -5.39 6.65 1.92
C CYS A 59 -6.87 6.26 2.00
N MET A 60 -7.42 6.17 3.21
CA MET A 60 -8.86 5.92 3.42
C MET A 60 -9.72 7.01 2.76
N GLU A 61 -9.40 8.29 2.94
CA GLU A 61 -10.13 9.42 2.32
C GLU A 61 -10.11 9.32 0.79
N MET A 62 -8.97 8.94 0.19
CA MET A 62 -8.89 8.72 -1.25
C MET A 62 -9.76 7.55 -1.71
N ILE A 63 -9.71 6.41 -1.02
CA ILE A 63 -10.57 5.25 -1.32
C ILE A 63 -12.04 5.61 -1.17
N ALA A 64 -12.42 6.38 -0.13
CA ALA A 64 -13.78 6.85 0.06
C ALA A 64 -14.24 7.75 -1.10
N SER A 65 -13.35 8.55 -1.67
CA SER A 65 -13.66 9.44 -2.79
C SER A 65 -13.90 8.73 -4.13
N MET A 66 -13.44 7.47 -4.26
CA MET A 66 -13.67 6.65 -5.45
C MET A 66 -15.10 6.09 -5.53
N ASP A 67 -15.88 6.20 -4.45
CA ASP A 67 -17.29 5.78 -4.37
C ASP A 67 -17.53 4.36 -4.90
N LEU A 68 -16.67 3.43 -4.46
CA LEU A 68 -16.68 2.04 -4.90
C LEU A 68 -17.97 1.32 -4.47
N SER A 69 -18.58 0.60 -5.41
CA SER A 69 -19.67 -0.33 -5.10
C SER A 69 -19.16 -1.48 -4.21
N PRO A 70 -20.05 -2.23 -3.53
CA PRO A 70 -19.65 -3.41 -2.76
C PRO A 70 -18.83 -4.42 -3.57
N GLU A 71 -19.14 -4.61 -4.85
CA GLU A 71 -18.44 -5.51 -5.77
C GLU A 71 -17.07 -4.98 -6.21
N GLN A 72 -16.86 -3.66 -6.14
CA GLN A 72 -15.59 -3.01 -6.45
C GLN A 72 -14.66 -2.93 -5.25
N TRP A 73 -15.11 -3.32 -4.04
CA TRP A 73 -14.29 -3.30 -2.83
C TRP A 73 -13.14 -4.31 -2.95
N PRO A 74 -11.87 -3.86 -3.08
CA PRO A 74 -10.79 -4.75 -3.49
C PRO A 74 -10.26 -5.63 -2.35
N TYR A 75 -10.65 -5.34 -1.11
CA TYR A 75 -10.11 -5.99 0.08
C TYR A 75 -10.98 -7.15 0.57
N GLY A 76 -12.15 -7.40 -0.04
CA GLY A 76 -13.08 -8.43 0.41
C GLY A 76 -13.38 -8.33 1.90
N ASP A 77 -13.21 -9.44 2.62
CA ASP A 77 -13.40 -9.56 4.06
C ASP A 77 -12.15 -9.21 4.90
N THR A 78 -11.06 -8.77 4.26
CA THR A 78 -9.82 -8.39 4.95
C THR A 78 -10.11 -7.25 5.92
N ARG A 79 -9.72 -7.43 7.20
CA ARG A 79 -9.88 -6.40 8.22
C ARG A 79 -9.03 -5.17 7.87
N VAL A 80 -9.67 -4.01 7.72
CA VAL A 80 -8.99 -2.74 7.40
C VAL A 80 -8.92 -1.84 8.63
N ILE A 81 -7.72 -1.44 9.03
CA ILE A 81 -7.45 -0.59 10.18
C ILE A 81 -6.90 0.75 9.68
N VAL A 82 -7.53 1.84 10.09
CA VAL A 82 -7.19 3.20 9.65
C VAL A 82 -6.56 3.98 10.78
N LEU A 83 -5.31 4.38 10.58
CA LEU A 83 -4.54 5.17 11.52
C LEU A 83 -4.94 6.65 11.43
N SER A 84 -5.42 7.20 12.55
CA SER A 84 -5.76 8.62 12.66
C SER A 84 -5.81 9.08 14.12
N ASN A 85 -4.99 10.07 14.47
CA ASN A 85 -5.06 10.68 15.79
C ASN A 85 -6.20 11.71 15.92
N THR A 86 -6.64 12.29 14.81
CA THR A 86 -7.60 13.41 14.78
C THR A 86 -9.01 12.98 14.40
N LEU A 87 -9.17 12.28 13.28
CA LEU A 87 -10.45 11.76 12.82
C LEU A 87 -10.80 10.51 13.61
N LYS A 88 -11.98 10.49 14.23
CA LYS A 88 -12.45 9.39 15.10
C LYS A 88 -13.50 8.49 14.44
N GLN A 89 -14.08 8.90 13.32
CA GLN A 89 -15.10 8.15 12.59
C GLN A 89 -14.73 8.08 11.11
N ALA A 90 -14.99 6.94 10.48
CA ALA A 90 -14.81 6.77 9.05
C ALA A 90 -15.90 7.52 8.25
N PRO A 91 -15.64 7.89 6.99
CA PRO A 91 -16.66 8.35 6.05
C PRO A 91 -17.84 7.37 5.98
N THR A 92 -19.05 7.89 5.78
CA THR A 92 -20.29 7.09 5.80
C THR A 92 -20.24 5.86 4.89
N ASN A 93 -19.66 5.97 3.70
CA ASN A 93 -19.55 4.86 2.74
C ASN A 93 -18.51 3.79 3.12
N LEU A 94 -17.71 4.01 4.17
CA LEU A 94 -16.70 3.07 4.67
C LEU A 94 -16.92 2.65 6.13
N GLN A 95 -17.97 3.13 6.82
CA GLN A 95 -18.16 2.90 8.26
C GLN A 95 -18.14 1.42 8.66
N ASP A 96 -18.74 0.55 7.85
CA ASP A 96 -18.79 -0.89 8.12
C ASP A 96 -17.61 -1.66 7.51
N LYS A 97 -16.67 -0.96 6.88
CA LYS A 97 -15.53 -1.55 6.17
C LYS A 97 -14.20 -1.34 6.88
N VAL A 98 -14.13 -0.39 7.83
CA VAL A 98 -12.86 0.01 8.45
C VAL A 98 -12.97 0.22 9.97
N GLU A 99 -11.89 -0.08 10.70
CA GLU A 99 -11.71 0.20 12.12
C GLU A 99 -10.77 1.41 12.30
N MET A 100 -11.20 2.45 13.02
CA MET A 100 -10.35 3.59 13.33
C MET A 100 -9.41 3.29 14.51
N TYR A 101 -8.12 3.61 14.37
CA TYR A 101 -7.10 3.42 15.42
C TYR A 101 -6.28 4.69 15.66
N SER A 102 -6.02 5.01 16.93
CA SER A 102 -5.30 6.24 17.35
C SER A 102 -4.23 6.03 18.41
N GLY A 103 -3.76 4.79 18.57
CA GLY A 103 -2.69 4.43 19.51
C GLY A 103 -1.33 4.29 18.86
N GLU A 104 -0.37 3.77 19.62
CA GLU A 104 0.99 3.50 19.16
C GLU A 104 1.05 2.30 18.20
N LEU A 105 1.85 2.41 17.13
CA LEU A 105 1.97 1.36 16.11
C LEU A 105 2.48 0.04 16.69
N THR A 106 3.46 0.07 17.58
CA THR A 106 3.98 -1.14 18.23
C THR A 106 2.92 -1.84 19.10
N ALA A 107 2.04 -1.07 19.75
CA ALA A 107 0.93 -1.62 20.50
C ALA A 107 -0.15 -2.23 19.58
N LEU A 108 -0.41 -1.61 18.42
CA LEU A 108 -1.30 -2.19 17.40
C LEU A 108 -0.77 -3.53 16.90
N ILE A 109 0.51 -3.60 16.55
CA ILE A 109 1.14 -4.84 16.08
C ILE A 109 1.07 -5.94 17.14
N ALA A 110 1.41 -5.63 18.40
CA ALA A 110 1.31 -6.60 19.49
C ALA A 110 -0.13 -7.08 19.73
N LYS A 111 -1.12 -6.18 19.62
CA LYS A 111 -2.55 -6.53 19.69
C LYS A 111 -2.92 -7.51 18.57
N LEU A 112 -2.59 -7.19 17.32
CA LEU A 112 -2.92 -8.03 16.16
C LEU A 112 -2.25 -9.40 16.24
N GLU A 113 -0.99 -9.46 16.69
CA GLU A 113 -0.29 -10.71 16.97
C GLU A 113 -1.02 -11.55 18.03
N SER A 114 -1.49 -10.93 19.11
CA SER A 114 -2.25 -11.62 20.17
C SER A 114 -3.62 -12.13 19.69
N GLU A 115 -4.17 -11.51 18.65
CA GLU A 115 -5.41 -11.93 17.97
C GLU A 115 -5.16 -13.03 16.91
N GLY A 116 -3.89 -13.42 16.70
CA GLY A 116 -3.50 -14.49 15.79
C GLY A 116 -3.12 -14.07 14.37
N HIS A 117 -3.10 -12.76 14.07
CA HIS A 117 -2.67 -12.26 12.77
C HIS A 117 -1.17 -12.49 12.55
N GLN A 118 -0.81 -12.97 11.35
CA GLN A 118 0.56 -13.32 10.97
C GLN A 118 1.13 -12.43 9.87
N HIS A 119 0.29 -11.82 9.04
CA HIS A 119 0.70 -10.98 7.92
C HIS A 119 -0.20 -9.73 7.76
N ALA A 120 0.41 -8.55 7.81
CA ALA A 120 -0.27 -7.26 7.62
C ALA A 120 0.21 -6.56 6.35
N TYR A 121 -0.73 -6.12 5.51
CA TYR A 121 -0.48 -5.18 4.41
C TYR A 121 -0.45 -3.76 4.96
N ILE A 122 0.65 -3.05 4.75
CA ILE A 122 0.84 -1.65 5.14
C ILE A 122 0.72 -0.75 3.92
N ASP A 123 -0.26 0.17 3.94
CA ASP A 123 -0.55 1.06 2.82
C ASP A 123 -0.60 2.54 3.22
N GLY A 124 -0.36 3.42 2.24
CA GLY A 124 -0.30 4.86 2.36
C GLY A 124 1.10 5.34 2.73
N GLY A 125 1.64 6.28 1.95
CA GLY A 125 3.03 6.72 2.05
C GLY A 125 3.47 7.14 3.46
N ALA A 126 2.67 7.95 4.17
CA ALA A 126 3.01 8.36 5.54
C ALA A 126 3.03 7.19 6.54
N THR A 127 2.12 6.22 6.37
CA THR A 127 2.06 5.01 7.20
C THR A 127 3.28 4.13 6.92
N ILE A 128 3.57 3.86 5.64
CA ILE A 128 4.75 3.09 5.20
C ILE A 128 6.04 3.71 5.77
N GLN A 129 6.21 5.03 5.65
CA GLN A 129 7.36 5.74 6.18
C GLN A 129 7.48 5.62 7.71
N SER A 130 6.35 5.62 8.43
CA SER A 130 6.33 5.45 9.89
C SER A 130 6.74 4.04 10.29
N PHE A 131 6.22 3.02 9.62
CA PHE A 131 6.60 1.63 9.84
C PHE A 131 8.07 1.37 9.51
N LEU A 132 8.60 1.96 8.43
CA LEU A 132 10.02 1.86 8.09
C LEU A 132 10.91 2.44 9.19
N ASN A 133 10.57 3.62 9.73
CA ASN A 133 11.34 4.25 10.80
C ASN A 133 11.25 3.50 12.13
N LEU A 134 10.18 2.74 12.36
CA LEU A 134 10.03 1.85 13.52
C LEU A 134 10.63 0.46 13.31
N LYS A 135 11.29 0.23 12.17
CA LYS A 135 11.87 -1.07 11.79
C LYS A 135 10.84 -2.21 11.71
N LEU A 136 9.62 -1.92 11.28
CA LEU A 136 8.51 -2.88 11.28
C LEU A 136 8.23 -3.53 9.92
N ILE A 137 8.74 -3.00 8.79
CA ILE A 137 8.50 -3.58 7.46
C ILE A 137 9.48 -4.71 7.19
N ASN A 138 8.98 -5.84 6.72
CA ASN A 138 9.78 -7.00 6.32
C ASN A 138 9.98 -7.08 4.80
N GLU A 139 8.97 -6.72 4.02
CA GLU A 139 8.97 -6.89 2.56
C GLU A 139 8.37 -5.65 1.87
N ILE A 140 8.93 -5.28 0.72
CA ILE A 140 8.41 -4.19 -0.12
C ILE A 140 8.33 -4.66 -1.56
N ILE A 141 7.12 -4.70 -2.08
CA ILE A 141 6.78 -4.96 -3.48
C ILE A 141 6.38 -3.61 -4.10
N ILE A 142 7.17 -3.15 -5.07
CA ILE A 142 6.96 -1.88 -5.74
C ILE A 142 6.71 -2.14 -7.22
N THR A 143 5.51 -1.81 -7.70
CA THR A 143 5.20 -1.78 -9.13
C THR A 143 5.48 -0.39 -9.69
N ARG A 144 6.57 -0.24 -10.44
CA ARG A 144 6.96 1.01 -11.08
C ARG A 144 6.26 1.16 -12.42
N ALA A 145 5.48 2.23 -12.55
CA ALA A 145 4.86 2.64 -13.80
C ALA A 145 5.85 3.41 -14.67
N PRO A 146 5.77 3.28 -16.00
CA PRO A 146 6.68 3.92 -16.95
C PRO A 146 6.30 5.40 -17.20
N VAL A 147 6.14 6.18 -16.13
CA VAL A 147 5.80 7.61 -16.17
C VAL A 147 6.64 8.40 -15.16
N ILE A 148 7.00 9.64 -15.50
CA ILE A 148 7.62 10.61 -14.59
C ILE A 148 6.55 11.66 -14.29
N LEU A 149 6.18 11.84 -13.02
CA LEU A 149 5.17 12.83 -12.63
C LEU A 149 5.78 14.22 -12.38
N GLY A 150 7.07 14.28 -12.03
CA GLY A 150 7.82 15.48 -11.68
C GLY A 150 7.54 16.02 -10.27
N GLU A 151 6.35 15.77 -9.74
CA GLU A 151 5.95 16.11 -8.38
C GLU A 151 4.75 15.28 -7.90
N GLY A 152 4.59 15.19 -6.58
CA GLY A 152 3.47 14.47 -5.98
C GLY A 152 3.72 14.09 -4.53
N ILE A 153 2.95 13.11 -4.07
CA ILE A 153 3.14 12.46 -2.77
C ILE A 153 4.18 11.37 -2.97
N ALA A 154 5.36 11.51 -2.37
CA ALA A 154 6.44 10.54 -2.49
C ALA A 154 6.16 9.27 -1.66
N LEU A 155 6.55 8.10 -2.19
CA LEU A 155 6.48 6.83 -1.45
C LEU A 155 7.35 6.89 -0.19
N PHE A 156 8.63 7.21 -0.39
CA PHE A 156 9.61 7.31 0.67
C PHE A 156 9.84 8.75 1.11
N GLY A 157 10.27 8.90 2.35
CA GLY A 157 10.59 10.17 2.98
C GLY A 157 11.86 10.07 3.78
N LYS A 158 12.00 10.93 4.79
CA LYS A 158 13.16 10.92 5.67
C LYS A 158 13.20 9.63 6.50
N THR A 159 14.36 8.98 6.50
CA THR A 159 14.67 7.86 7.39
C THR A 159 15.65 8.32 8.48
N ALA A 160 15.60 7.68 9.65
CA ALA A 160 16.56 7.94 10.73
C ALA A 160 17.98 7.47 10.38
N THR A 161 18.08 6.36 9.64
CA THR A 161 19.32 5.77 9.13
C THR A 161 19.09 5.25 7.72
N ASP A 162 20.17 4.87 7.03
CA ASP A 162 20.06 4.08 5.80
C ASP A 162 19.39 2.73 6.13
N ILE A 163 18.48 2.30 5.25
CA ILE A 163 17.79 1.00 5.35
C ILE A 163 18.22 0.16 4.15
N LYS A 164 18.79 -1.02 4.40
CA LYS A 164 19.25 -1.90 3.32
C LYS A 164 18.09 -2.73 2.79
N LEU A 165 18.08 -2.93 1.48
CA LEU A 165 17.17 -3.85 0.80
C LEU A 165 17.99 -5.02 0.25
N ALA A 166 17.46 -6.22 0.38
CA ALA A 166 18.12 -7.48 0.04
C ALA A 166 17.19 -8.41 -0.72
N GLN A 167 17.76 -9.48 -1.28
CA GLN A 167 17.02 -10.54 -1.98
C GLN A 167 16.11 -10.00 -3.09
N ALA A 168 16.65 -9.11 -3.92
CA ALA A 168 15.89 -8.45 -4.97
C ALA A 168 15.39 -9.47 -6.00
N SER A 169 14.12 -9.35 -6.39
CA SER A 169 13.58 -9.94 -7.61
C SER A 169 12.85 -8.87 -8.42
N ALA A 170 12.76 -9.08 -9.73
CA ALA A 170 12.11 -8.13 -10.62
C ALA A 170 11.36 -8.86 -11.74
N ILE A 171 10.18 -8.35 -12.09
CA ILE A 171 9.38 -8.80 -13.22
C ILE A 171 9.06 -7.56 -14.06
N ALA A 172 9.34 -7.62 -15.36
CA ALA A 172 8.85 -6.66 -16.34
C ALA A 172 7.57 -7.22 -16.97
N PHE A 173 6.49 -6.45 -16.93
CA PHE A 173 5.21 -6.83 -17.53
C PHE A 173 5.10 -6.33 -18.97
N ALA A 174 4.16 -6.90 -19.73
CA ALA A 174 3.94 -6.57 -21.13
C ALA A 174 3.50 -5.12 -21.37
N ASN A 175 2.93 -4.46 -20.37
CA ASN A 175 2.50 -3.06 -20.43
C ASN A 175 3.57 -2.05 -19.94
N ASP A 176 4.83 -2.46 -19.91
CA ASP A 176 6.02 -1.68 -19.54
C ASP A 176 6.15 -1.32 -18.04
N PHE A 177 5.27 -1.85 -17.18
CA PHE A 177 5.45 -1.77 -15.74
C PHE A 177 6.56 -2.74 -15.28
N VAL A 178 7.32 -2.33 -14.26
CA VAL A 178 8.34 -3.18 -13.62
C VAL A 178 8.01 -3.33 -12.15
N GLN A 179 7.73 -4.55 -11.71
CA GLN A 179 7.57 -4.85 -10.28
C GLN A 179 8.85 -5.38 -9.69
N VAL A 180 9.28 -4.80 -8.57
CA VAL A 180 10.45 -5.22 -7.81
C VAL A 180 10.04 -5.63 -6.41
N ASN A 181 10.55 -6.77 -5.94
CA ASN A 181 10.40 -7.21 -4.55
C ASN A 181 11.74 -7.11 -3.82
N TYR A 182 11.71 -6.63 -2.58
CA TYR A 182 12.84 -6.63 -1.67
C TYR A 182 12.44 -7.13 -0.28
N GLN A 183 13.35 -7.87 0.36
CA GLN A 183 13.36 -8.00 1.81
C GLN A 183 14.07 -6.80 2.45
N VAL A 184 13.53 -6.29 3.55
CA VAL A 184 14.09 -5.15 4.28
C VAL A 184 15.06 -5.64 5.36
N SER A 185 16.23 -5.00 5.45
CA SER A 185 17.30 -5.31 6.40
C SER A 185 17.74 -4.05 7.14
N TYR A 186 17.52 -4.04 8.46
CA TYR A 186 17.73 -2.89 9.36
C TYR A 186 19.01 -2.94 10.19
#